data_AF-A0A1R2CDL1-F1
#
_entry.id   AF-A0A1R2CDL1-F1
#
_cell.length_a   1.000
_cell.length_b   1.000
_cell.length_c   1.000
_cell.angle_alpha   90.00
_cell.angle_beta   90.00
_cell.angle_gamma   90.00
#
_symmetry.space_group_name_H-M   'P 1'
#
loop_
_entity.id
_entity.type
_entity.pdbx_description
1 polymer ?
#
loop_
_entity_poly.entity_id
_entity_poly.type
_entity_poly.pdbx_seq_one_letter_code
_entity_poly.pdbx_strand_id
1 'polypeptide(L)'
;MASIAAYFKHFLDSSDDKSSNAKVAFGCFCIYDMFSKYDIHVEIQIPGHVTAYVINSSGHKYQAEDIHWQGAYLSSVLRALYPIRGTAVAVTDFFQSIEEIEAFLDIAEKFWDKLGFVLGDVNDTKKYGFNLLFPAINRYLLKRKRYKVHQVLFKKYIEKDPLMLSFLSFSSIEIGKFDEIIRLVSNQLKMTPHAFPLYFNLAKAYLKKQEIPQAIRLCQYLIELNLDVYDYWHLLILCYIKNRDYQAAILCINSVPHNIFEEEKYDLEVGEDKIILSDRISYSAAGNVWITPQELDFRAFEDQETYRTSKEKNLLKKLNSLAGLKLKGTKSRVYKLLVKIEKHIEWESILKVKQGVLTKLPNEVIEEEKINTQHLSSIGPSEAKSGFTRTIFQTISQDFQAEYDPYVDENLHPAQMLTYRNYFLSESTSHNILSFMNPSLRIQSENTNELFNCLHSDLKAVYEWQKESSDIQAVHALKNSKGYIEIIPYNGDLWLRRGVLSERLMKNRLAERAYRYVVDKGFSLYAWYRLMKIYAKGGNPKAVLVCIMEVIKQLEQEKIVFDGIPGWIEEVLCKMCRGCGYKQIVSLSLELCVDRFPALEKMIEKLKYWKVDGVN
;
A
#
# COMPACT_ATOMS: atom_id res chain seq x y z
N MET A 1 -7.45 -32.76 -3.91
CA MET A 1 -7.53 -33.82 -2.87
C MET A 1 -6.15 -34.34 -2.44
N ALA A 2 -5.29 -34.83 -3.35
CA ALA A 2 -3.99 -35.41 -2.99
C ALA A 2 -3.06 -34.48 -2.18
N SER A 3 -2.99 -33.19 -2.54
CA SER A 3 -2.22 -32.18 -1.81
C SER A 3 -2.70 -31.97 -0.37
N ILE A 4 -4.02 -31.98 -0.16
CA ILE A 4 -4.63 -31.85 1.17
C ILE A 4 -4.29 -33.08 2.02
N ALA A 5 -4.44 -34.29 1.47
CA ALA A 5 -4.08 -35.51 2.18
C ALA A 5 -2.59 -35.55 2.56
N ALA A 6 -1.70 -35.09 1.67
CA ALA A 6 -0.27 -34.95 1.96
C ALA A 6 0.01 -33.93 3.07
N TYR A 7 -0.69 -32.79 3.07
CA TYR A 7 -0.58 -31.79 4.13
C TYR A 7 -1.00 -32.36 5.49
N PHE A 8 -2.13 -33.08 5.57
CA PHE A 8 -2.56 -33.72 6.81
C PHE A 8 -1.57 -34.77 7.28
N LYS A 9 -1.02 -35.58 6.37
CA LYS A 9 0.01 -36.55 6.72
C LYS A 9 1.24 -35.87 7.33
N HIS A 10 1.75 -34.83 6.69
CA HIS A 10 2.88 -34.06 7.21
C HIS A 10 2.56 -33.41 8.58
N PHE A 11 1.36 -32.87 8.73
CA PHE A 11 0.91 -32.29 10.00
C PHE A 11 0.87 -33.33 11.12
N LEU A 12 0.33 -34.52 10.84
CA LEU A 12 0.30 -35.64 11.79
C LEU A 12 1.71 -36.09 12.18
N ASP A 13 2.58 -36.30 11.19
CA ASP A 13 3.98 -36.71 11.40
C ASP A 13 4.75 -35.67 12.24
N SER A 14 4.41 -34.38 12.11
CA SER A 14 5.00 -33.29 12.91
C SER A 14 4.43 -33.15 14.32
N SER A 15 3.24 -33.71 14.56
CA SER A 15 2.51 -33.60 15.84
C SER A 15 2.76 -34.76 16.81
N ASP A 16 3.53 -35.76 16.40
CA ASP A 16 3.94 -36.92 17.21
C ASP A 16 4.95 -36.50 18.31
N ASP A 17 4.51 -35.62 19.18
CA ASP A 17 5.15 -35.35 20.46
C ASP A 17 4.90 -36.58 21.34
N LYS A 18 5.96 -37.40 21.50
CA LYS A 18 5.96 -38.67 22.27
C LYS A 18 5.54 -38.55 23.75
N SER A 19 5.18 -37.35 24.20
CA SER A 19 4.79 -36.99 25.56
C SER A 19 3.28 -36.94 25.78
N SER A 20 2.45 -36.86 24.72
CA SER A 20 1.00 -36.78 24.85
C SER A 20 0.31 -38.07 24.39
N ASN A 21 -0.57 -38.64 25.22
CA ASN A 21 -1.35 -39.85 24.90
C ASN A 21 -2.51 -39.59 23.92
N ALA A 22 -2.62 -38.38 23.34
CA ALA A 22 -3.71 -38.01 22.46
C ALA A 22 -3.38 -38.38 21.01
N LYS A 23 -4.19 -39.26 20.41
CA LYS A 23 -4.08 -39.61 18.98
C LYS A 23 -5.11 -38.81 18.18
N VAL A 24 -4.70 -38.23 17.06
CA VAL A 24 -5.61 -37.56 16.14
C VAL A 24 -6.50 -38.61 15.45
N ALA A 25 -7.81 -38.56 15.70
CA ALA A 25 -8.79 -39.50 15.14
C ALA A 25 -9.53 -38.95 13.91
N PHE A 26 -9.59 -37.63 13.78
CA PHE A 26 -10.36 -36.94 12.74
C PHE A 26 -9.70 -35.59 12.39
N GLY A 27 -9.71 -35.26 11.10
CA GLY A 27 -9.32 -33.96 10.57
C GLY A 27 -10.34 -33.46 9.56
N CYS A 28 -10.58 -32.15 9.52
CA CYS A 28 -11.43 -31.53 8.52
C CYS A 28 -10.71 -30.34 7.89
N PHE A 29 -10.76 -30.26 6.56
CA PHE A 29 -10.25 -29.14 5.78
C PHE A 29 -11.40 -28.46 5.06
N CYS A 30 -11.55 -27.16 5.28
CA CYS A 30 -12.58 -26.36 4.64
C CYS A 30 -11.92 -25.30 3.74
N ILE A 31 -12.46 -25.13 2.54
CA ILE A 31 -12.03 -24.07 1.62
C ILE A 31 -13.24 -23.52 0.85
N TYR A 32 -13.45 -22.21 0.99
CA TYR A 32 -14.56 -21.54 0.34
C TYR A 32 -14.25 -21.19 -1.12
N ASP A 33 -15.14 -21.59 -2.03
CA ASP A 33 -15.18 -21.17 -3.43
C ASP A 33 -16.18 -20.01 -3.60
N MET A 34 -15.64 -18.80 -3.82
CA MET A 34 -16.47 -17.60 -3.99
C MET A 34 -17.23 -17.59 -5.32
N PHE A 35 -16.74 -18.28 -6.36
CA PHE A 35 -17.34 -18.25 -7.70
C PHE A 35 -18.62 -19.07 -7.77
N SER A 36 -18.60 -20.23 -7.14
CA SER A 36 -19.76 -21.11 -7.05
C SER A 36 -20.57 -20.86 -5.77
N LYS A 37 -20.02 -20.13 -4.79
CA LYS A 37 -20.58 -19.87 -3.46
C LYS A 37 -20.81 -21.15 -2.63
N TYR A 38 -19.90 -22.10 -2.77
CA TYR A 38 -19.89 -23.34 -1.99
C TYR A 38 -18.67 -23.40 -1.07
N ASP A 39 -18.82 -24.10 0.05
CA ASP A 39 -17.70 -24.48 0.91
C ASP A 39 -17.30 -25.93 0.65
N ILE A 40 -16.05 -26.17 0.29
CA ILE A 40 -15.53 -27.52 0.02
C ILE A 40 -14.99 -28.08 1.32
N HIS A 41 -15.52 -29.22 1.74
CA HIS A 41 -15.13 -29.92 2.96
C HIS A 41 -14.42 -31.21 2.59
N VAL A 42 -13.24 -31.43 3.19
CA VAL A 42 -12.51 -32.70 3.13
C VAL A 42 -12.39 -33.24 4.54
N GLU A 43 -13.13 -34.29 4.83
CA GLU A 43 -13.07 -34.96 6.12
C GLU A 43 -12.14 -36.19 6.01
N ILE A 44 -11.21 -36.30 6.95
CA ILE A 44 -10.21 -37.36 7.02
C ILE A 44 -10.38 -38.07 8.35
N GLN A 45 -10.86 -39.30 8.30
CA GLN A 45 -10.98 -40.17 9.46
C GLN A 45 -9.76 -41.07 9.54
N ILE A 46 -9.09 -41.08 10.69
CA ILE A 46 -7.84 -41.83 10.88
C ILE A 46 -8.17 -43.12 11.63
N PRO A 47 -7.89 -44.31 11.04
CA PRO A 47 -7.15 -44.53 9.79
C PRO A 47 -7.99 -44.57 8.50
N GLY A 48 -7.58 -43.78 7.50
CA GLY A 48 -7.71 -44.11 6.07
C GLY A 48 -8.94 -43.65 5.28
N HIS A 49 -10.00 -43.14 5.89
CA HIS A 49 -11.20 -42.74 5.13
C HIS A 49 -11.18 -41.23 4.82
N VAL A 50 -11.26 -40.86 3.54
CA VAL A 50 -11.29 -39.47 3.08
C VAL A 50 -12.57 -39.22 2.29
N THR A 51 -13.42 -38.31 2.76
CA THR A 51 -14.60 -37.83 2.02
C THR A 51 -14.38 -36.40 1.59
N ALA A 52 -14.83 -36.06 0.38
CA ALA A 52 -14.88 -34.69 -0.08
C ALA A 52 -16.25 -34.36 -0.66
N TYR A 53 -16.83 -33.26 -0.21
CA TYR A 53 -18.14 -32.79 -0.64
C TYR A 53 -18.20 -31.26 -0.57
N VAL A 54 -19.21 -30.68 -1.21
CA VAL A 54 -19.44 -29.23 -1.17
C VAL A 54 -20.73 -28.92 -0.43
N ILE A 55 -20.74 -27.82 0.33
CA ILE A 55 -21.90 -27.33 1.07
C ILE A 55 -22.35 -26.00 0.46
N ASN A 56 -23.64 -25.88 0.14
CA ASN A 56 -24.22 -24.61 -0.31
C ASN A 56 -24.64 -23.71 0.89
N SER A 57 -25.13 -22.51 0.60
CA SER A 57 -25.62 -21.58 1.63
C SER A 57 -26.82 -22.10 2.44
N SER A 58 -27.53 -23.12 1.96
CA SER A 58 -28.64 -23.76 2.68
C SER A 58 -28.21 -24.98 3.49
N GLY A 59 -26.92 -25.33 3.50
CA GLY A 59 -26.38 -26.47 4.27
C GLY A 59 -26.51 -27.83 3.58
N HIS A 60 -26.97 -27.89 2.33
CA HIS A 60 -27.09 -29.14 1.58
C HIS A 60 -25.73 -29.59 1.03
N LYS A 61 -25.44 -30.90 1.14
CA LYS A 61 -24.20 -31.53 0.69
C LYS A 61 -24.34 -32.06 -0.74
N TYR A 62 -23.37 -31.75 -1.60
CA TYR A 62 -23.26 -32.26 -2.97
C TYR A 62 -21.86 -32.81 -3.25
N GLN A 63 -21.71 -33.56 -4.34
CA GLN A 63 -20.42 -34.08 -4.77
C GLN A 63 -19.51 -32.95 -5.30
N ALA A 64 -18.23 -32.99 -4.92
CA ALA A 64 -17.25 -31.99 -5.36
C ALA A 64 -16.73 -32.28 -6.78
N GLU A 65 -17.19 -31.50 -7.76
CA GLU A 65 -16.65 -31.47 -9.13
C GLU A 65 -15.38 -30.61 -9.31
N ASP A 66 -14.67 -30.80 -10.43
CA ASP A 66 -13.42 -30.09 -10.76
C ASP A 66 -13.56 -28.57 -10.80
N ILE A 67 -14.72 -28.05 -11.23
CA ILE A 67 -14.97 -26.61 -11.28
C ILE A 67 -14.93 -25.98 -9.88
N HIS A 68 -15.44 -26.68 -8.86
CA HIS A 68 -15.39 -26.22 -7.47
C HIS A 68 -13.95 -26.16 -6.98
N TRP A 69 -13.14 -27.19 -7.28
CA TRP A 69 -11.73 -27.21 -6.90
C TRP A 69 -10.93 -26.06 -7.55
N GLN A 70 -11.18 -25.79 -8.83
CA GLN A 70 -10.55 -24.67 -9.54
C GLN A 70 -10.98 -23.31 -8.95
N GLY A 71 -12.27 -23.12 -8.69
CA GLY A 71 -12.82 -21.92 -8.06
C GLY A 71 -12.29 -21.70 -6.64
N ALA A 72 -12.23 -22.76 -5.83
CA ALA A 72 -11.66 -22.74 -4.49
C ALA A 72 -10.16 -22.41 -4.50
N TYR A 73 -9.39 -22.99 -5.43
CA TYR A 73 -7.98 -22.64 -5.60
C TYR A 73 -7.83 -21.14 -5.91
N LEU A 74 -8.57 -20.63 -6.90
CA LEU A 74 -8.56 -19.21 -7.26
C LEU A 74 -8.94 -18.32 -6.07
N SER A 75 -9.98 -18.70 -5.33
CA SER A 75 -10.46 -18.00 -4.15
C SER A 75 -9.42 -17.94 -3.03
N SER A 76 -8.73 -19.06 -2.76
CA SER A 76 -7.72 -19.13 -1.70
C SER A 76 -6.50 -18.26 -1.98
N VAL A 77 -6.00 -18.28 -3.22
CA VAL A 77 -4.89 -17.41 -3.63
C VAL A 77 -5.29 -15.94 -3.59
N LEU A 78 -6.49 -15.59 -4.06
CA LEU A 78 -7.00 -14.20 -3.97
C LEU A 78 -7.10 -13.74 -2.51
N ARG A 79 -7.63 -14.57 -1.60
CA ARG A 79 -7.65 -14.27 -0.16
C ARG A 79 -6.24 -14.13 0.42
N ALA A 80 -5.28 -14.92 -0.03
CA ALA A 80 -3.88 -14.79 0.40
C ALA A 80 -3.23 -13.50 -0.13
N LEU A 81 -3.60 -13.04 -1.33
CA LEU A 81 -3.09 -11.81 -1.95
C LEU A 81 -3.73 -10.54 -1.36
N TYR A 82 -4.95 -10.64 -0.85
CA TYR A 82 -5.67 -9.61 -0.09
C TYR A 82 -5.78 -10.01 1.38
N PRO A 83 -4.67 -9.93 2.13
CA PRO A 83 -4.60 -10.49 3.48
C PRO A 83 -5.68 -9.89 4.37
N ILE A 84 -6.46 -10.77 4.99
CA ILE A 84 -7.42 -10.46 6.03
C ILE A 84 -6.65 -10.33 7.36
N ARG A 85 -7.08 -9.41 8.24
CA ARG A 85 -6.60 -9.34 9.62
C ARG A 85 -7.16 -10.51 10.42
N GLY A 86 -6.52 -11.67 10.29
CA GLY A 86 -6.90 -12.89 11.00
C GLY A 86 -5.69 -13.58 11.59
N THR A 87 -5.87 -14.22 12.74
CA THR A 87 -4.84 -15.05 13.37
C THR A 87 -4.60 -16.29 12.50
N ALA A 88 -3.39 -16.43 11.94
CA ALA A 88 -3.03 -17.56 11.09
C ALA A 88 -2.02 -18.45 11.83
N VAL A 89 -2.34 -19.72 12.04
CA VAL A 89 -1.40 -20.67 12.66
C VAL A 89 -0.18 -20.90 11.77
N ALA A 90 -0.40 -20.99 10.46
CA ALA A 90 0.65 -21.09 9.45
C ALA A 90 0.20 -20.37 8.16
N VAL A 91 1.15 -19.82 7.43
CA VAL A 91 0.93 -19.33 6.06
C VAL A 91 1.88 -20.10 5.15
N THR A 92 1.31 -20.84 4.21
CA THR A 92 2.07 -21.58 3.21
C THR A 92 2.35 -20.68 2.00
N ASP A 93 3.55 -20.85 1.42
CA ASP A 93 3.88 -20.22 0.14
C ASP A 93 2.93 -20.79 -0.96
N PHE A 94 2.04 -19.96 -1.48
CA PHE A 94 1.07 -20.37 -2.51
C PHE A 94 1.62 -20.37 -3.93
N PHE A 95 2.78 -19.75 -4.16
CA PHE A 95 3.53 -19.85 -5.42
C PHE A 95 4.99 -20.21 -5.13
N GLN A 96 5.40 -21.39 -5.56
CA GLN A 96 6.78 -21.89 -5.45
C GLN A 96 7.56 -21.68 -6.74
N SER A 97 6.85 -21.62 -7.88
CA SER A 97 7.43 -21.56 -9.22
C SER A 97 6.76 -20.51 -10.12
N ILE A 98 7.42 -20.13 -11.22
CA ILE A 98 6.82 -19.20 -12.20
C ILE A 98 5.68 -19.91 -12.95
N GLU A 99 5.85 -21.19 -13.20
CA GLU A 99 4.92 -22.08 -13.86
C GLU A 99 3.59 -22.17 -13.09
N GLU A 100 3.62 -22.15 -11.76
CA GLU A 100 2.41 -22.10 -10.93
C GLU A 100 1.63 -20.79 -11.09
N ILE A 101 2.32 -19.66 -11.29
CA ILE A 101 1.66 -18.36 -11.54
C ILE A 101 0.96 -18.40 -12.90
N GLU A 102 1.60 -18.97 -13.92
CA GLU A 102 1.02 -19.15 -15.25
C GLU A 102 -0.18 -20.10 -15.21
N ALA A 103 -0.04 -21.26 -14.57
CA ALA A 103 -1.13 -22.21 -14.39
C ALA A 103 -2.32 -21.60 -13.63
N PHE A 104 -2.03 -20.79 -12.60
CA PHE A 104 -3.05 -20.05 -11.87
C PHE A 104 -3.81 -19.07 -12.77
N LEU A 105 -3.12 -18.34 -13.63
CA LEU A 105 -3.76 -17.41 -14.56
C LEU A 105 -4.53 -18.13 -15.68
N ASP A 106 -4.04 -19.27 -16.15
CA ASP A 106 -4.74 -20.11 -17.14
C ASP A 106 -6.03 -20.71 -16.54
N ILE A 107 -6.02 -21.12 -15.27
CA ILE A 107 -7.24 -21.53 -14.55
C ILE A 107 -8.17 -20.34 -14.43
N ALA A 108 -7.64 -19.20 -13.98
CA ALA A 108 -8.44 -18.04 -13.76
C ALA A 108 -9.09 -17.57 -15.08
N GLU A 109 -8.45 -17.76 -16.25
CA GLU A 109 -8.99 -17.36 -17.58
C GLU A 109 -10.38 -17.94 -17.83
N LYS A 110 -10.66 -19.15 -17.30
CA LYS A 110 -11.96 -19.81 -17.36
C LYS A 110 -13.05 -19.12 -16.53
N PHE A 111 -12.66 -18.29 -15.57
CA PHE A 111 -13.52 -17.57 -14.63
C PHE A 111 -13.56 -16.05 -14.89
N TRP A 112 -12.93 -15.53 -15.94
CA TRP A 112 -12.86 -14.08 -16.23
C TRP A 112 -14.24 -13.42 -16.24
N ASP A 113 -15.23 -14.03 -16.90
CA ASP A 113 -16.61 -13.50 -16.97
C ASP A 113 -17.28 -13.37 -15.60
N LYS A 114 -16.87 -14.20 -14.64
CA LYS A 114 -17.40 -14.22 -13.26
C LYS A 114 -16.57 -13.35 -12.31
N LEU A 115 -15.34 -13.01 -12.68
CA LEU A 115 -14.37 -12.31 -11.82
C LEU A 115 -14.83 -10.90 -11.46
N GLY A 116 -15.51 -10.20 -12.37
CA GLY A 116 -16.14 -8.90 -12.09
C GLY A 116 -17.35 -8.98 -11.14
N PHE A 117 -18.16 -10.04 -11.27
CA PHE A 117 -19.42 -10.18 -10.52
C PHE A 117 -19.23 -10.58 -9.05
N VAL A 118 -18.18 -11.34 -8.74
CA VAL A 118 -17.98 -11.91 -7.39
C VAL A 118 -17.21 -10.96 -6.47
N LEU A 119 -16.54 -9.93 -7.01
CA LEU A 119 -15.57 -9.10 -6.29
C LEU A 119 -15.96 -7.63 -6.07
N GLY A 120 -17.20 -7.26 -6.38
CA GLY A 120 -17.85 -6.10 -5.79
C GLY A 120 -17.45 -4.72 -6.34
N ASP A 121 -16.96 -4.59 -7.57
CA ASP A 121 -16.97 -3.29 -8.25
C ASP A 121 -17.73 -3.34 -9.58
N VAL A 122 -18.46 -2.27 -9.82
CA VAL A 122 -19.71 -2.20 -10.57
C VAL A 122 -19.43 -1.79 -12.04
N ASN A 123 -20.13 -2.45 -12.97
CA ASN A 123 -20.41 -2.06 -14.37
C ASN A 123 -19.51 -2.44 -15.57
N ASP A 124 -18.48 -3.30 -15.46
CA ASP A 124 -17.87 -3.84 -16.70
C ASP A 124 -17.22 -5.21 -16.53
N THR A 125 -17.99 -6.27 -16.78
CA THR A 125 -17.58 -7.68 -16.60
C THR A 125 -16.62 -8.20 -17.68
N LYS A 126 -16.22 -7.36 -18.65
CA LYS A 126 -15.42 -7.78 -19.83
C LYS A 126 -14.13 -6.98 -20.08
N LYS A 127 -13.80 -5.97 -19.27
CA LYS A 127 -12.58 -5.15 -19.47
C LYS A 127 -11.44 -5.63 -18.56
N TYR A 128 -10.28 -5.94 -19.13
CA TYR A 128 -9.13 -6.42 -18.37
C TYR A 128 -8.55 -5.24 -17.58
N GLY A 129 -8.30 -5.45 -16.29
CA GLY A 129 -7.72 -4.45 -15.38
C GLY A 129 -8.69 -3.80 -14.40
N PHE A 130 -10.00 -3.99 -14.56
CA PHE A 130 -11.03 -3.63 -13.56
C PHE A 130 -11.45 -4.81 -12.67
N ASN A 131 -10.58 -5.82 -12.53
CA ASN A 131 -10.79 -6.95 -11.61
C ASN A 131 -9.80 -6.88 -10.45
N LEU A 132 -10.00 -7.65 -9.37
CA LEU A 132 -9.02 -7.70 -8.26
C LEU A 132 -7.80 -8.57 -8.60
N LEU A 133 -7.89 -9.46 -9.59
CA LEU A 133 -6.82 -10.41 -9.90
C LEU A 133 -5.53 -9.71 -10.38
N PHE A 134 -5.61 -8.88 -11.42
CA PHE A 134 -4.42 -8.27 -12.00
C PHE A 134 -3.75 -7.26 -11.06
N PRO A 135 -4.49 -6.37 -10.35
CA PRO A 135 -3.91 -5.53 -9.30
C PRO A 135 -3.22 -6.34 -8.20
N ALA A 136 -3.77 -7.49 -7.79
CA ALA A 136 -3.20 -8.35 -6.76
C ALA A 136 -1.88 -8.99 -7.21
N ILE A 137 -1.86 -9.62 -8.39
CA ILE A 137 -0.65 -10.22 -8.97
C ILE A 137 0.40 -9.15 -9.25
N ASN A 138 -0.01 -7.99 -9.78
CA ASN A 138 0.86 -6.85 -9.97
C ASN A 138 1.52 -6.43 -8.65
N ARG A 139 0.72 -6.25 -7.58
CA ARG A 139 1.21 -5.90 -6.24
C ARG A 139 2.17 -6.95 -5.69
N TYR A 140 1.82 -8.23 -5.81
CA TYR A 140 2.62 -9.36 -5.34
C TYR A 140 4.02 -9.38 -5.98
N LEU A 141 4.09 -9.27 -7.31
CA LEU A 141 5.36 -9.31 -8.04
C LEU A 141 6.19 -8.03 -7.83
N LEU A 142 5.57 -6.86 -7.83
CA LEU A 142 6.26 -5.57 -7.67
C LEU A 142 6.85 -5.39 -6.26
N LYS A 143 6.16 -5.84 -5.21
CA LYS A 143 6.66 -5.80 -3.83
C LYS A 143 7.91 -6.66 -3.66
N ARG A 144 7.93 -7.84 -4.29
CA ARG A 144 9.07 -8.78 -4.30
C ARG A 144 10.13 -8.48 -5.36
N LYS A 145 10.02 -7.36 -6.08
CA LYS A 145 11.01 -6.96 -7.10
C LYS A 145 11.24 -8.00 -8.20
N ARG A 146 10.25 -8.84 -8.50
CA ARG A 146 10.30 -9.87 -9.56
C ARG A 146 9.92 -9.26 -10.91
N TYR A 147 10.64 -8.20 -11.33
CA TYR A 147 10.22 -7.40 -12.49
C TYR A 147 10.33 -8.14 -13.83
N LYS A 148 11.33 -9.01 -14.00
CA LYS A 148 11.49 -9.80 -15.23
C LYS A 148 10.30 -10.74 -15.44
N VAL A 149 9.91 -11.47 -14.40
CA VAL A 149 8.73 -12.35 -14.40
C VAL A 149 7.46 -11.55 -14.67
N HIS A 150 7.30 -10.42 -13.99
CA HIS A 150 6.18 -9.49 -14.21
C HIS A 150 6.08 -9.02 -15.66
N GLN A 151 7.18 -8.59 -16.28
CA GLN A 151 7.16 -8.12 -17.67
C GLN A 151 6.79 -9.21 -18.66
N VAL A 152 7.35 -10.42 -18.52
CA VAL A 152 7.01 -11.58 -19.38
C VAL A 152 5.52 -11.90 -19.26
N LEU A 153 5.03 -11.96 -18.04
CA LEU A 153 3.64 -12.30 -17.75
C LEU A 153 2.67 -11.29 -18.36
N PHE A 154 2.81 -10.01 -18.03
CA PHE A 154 1.87 -8.98 -18.51
C PHE A 154 1.98 -8.75 -20.02
N LYS A 155 3.15 -8.98 -20.64
CA LYS A 155 3.32 -8.87 -22.09
C LYS A 155 2.45 -9.90 -22.85
N LYS A 156 2.28 -11.12 -22.32
CA LYS A 156 1.38 -12.15 -22.88
C LYS A 156 -0.08 -11.67 -22.98
N TYR A 157 -0.51 -10.80 -22.06
CA TYR A 157 -1.90 -10.33 -21.98
C TYR A 157 -2.16 -8.99 -22.68
N ILE A 158 -1.13 -8.25 -23.12
CA ILE A 158 -1.30 -6.99 -23.85
C ILE A 158 -2.00 -7.20 -25.20
N GLU A 159 -1.76 -8.34 -25.85
CA GLU A 159 -2.42 -8.69 -27.11
C GLU A 159 -3.94 -8.90 -26.93
N LYS A 160 -4.37 -9.33 -25.74
CA LYS A 160 -5.79 -9.56 -25.42
C LYS A 160 -6.49 -8.26 -25.01
N ASP A 161 -5.82 -7.44 -24.19
CA ASP A 161 -6.34 -6.14 -23.79
C ASP A 161 -5.21 -5.11 -23.67
N PRO A 162 -5.26 -4.04 -24.48
CA PRO A 162 -4.25 -2.99 -24.41
C PRO A 162 -4.18 -2.26 -23.06
N LEU A 163 -5.23 -2.29 -22.22
CA LEU A 163 -5.20 -1.75 -20.86
C LEU A 163 -4.18 -2.47 -19.96
N MET A 164 -3.78 -3.70 -20.31
CA MET A 164 -2.72 -4.44 -19.61
C MET A 164 -1.36 -3.74 -19.68
N LEU A 165 -1.17 -2.84 -20.66
CA LEU A 165 -0.01 -1.97 -20.74
C LEU A 165 0.12 -1.07 -19.49
N SER A 166 -0.99 -0.74 -18.82
CA SER A 166 -0.97 0.00 -17.55
C SER A 166 -0.23 -0.77 -16.45
N PHE A 167 -0.42 -2.09 -16.37
CA PHE A 167 0.29 -2.92 -15.40
C PHE A 167 1.77 -3.07 -15.77
N LEU A 168 2.07 -3.34 -17.05
CA LEU A 168 3.45 -3.42 -17.54
C LEU A 168 4.23 -2.13 -17.27
N SER A 169 3.56 -0.97 -17.33
CA SER A 169 4.17 0.33 -17.06
C SER A 169 4.80 0.41 -15.68
N PHE A 170 4.21 -0.21 -14.65
CA PHE A 170 4.76 -0.14 -13.28
C PHE A 170 6.15 -0.75 -13.17
N SER A 171 6.39 -1.94 -13.72
CA SER A 171 7.70 -2.59 -13.64
C SER A 171 8.73 -1.89 -14.52
N SER A 172 8.35 -1.45 -15.71
CA SER A 172 9.23 -0.70 -16.62
C SER A 172 9.68 0.65 -16.04
N ILE A 173 8.78 1.39 -15.39
CA ILE A 173 9.10 2.63 -14.66
C ILE A 173 10.06 2.33 -13.50
N GLU A 174 9.85 1.23 -12.78
CA GLU A 174 10.72 0.86 -11.66
C GLU A 174 12.11 0.39 -12.11
N ILE A 175 12.26 -0.24 -13.28
CA ILE A 175 13.57 -0.60 -13.86
C ILE A 175 14.29 0.64 -14.43
N GLY A 176 13.55 1.69 -14.79
CA GLY A 176 14.10 2.91 -15.39
C GLY A 176 14.04 2.97 -16.91
N LYS A 177 13.23 2.11 -17.55
CA LYS A 177 13.01 2.09 -19.01
C LYS A 177 11.97 3.16 -19.41
N PHE A 178 12.26 4.42 -19.14
CA PHE A 178 11.28 5.51 -19.29
C PHE A 178 10.92 5.79 -20.76
N ASP A 179 11.90 5.87 -21.66
CA ASP A 179 11.62 6.22 -23.07
C ASP A 179 10.83 5.15 -23.80
N GLU A 180 11.14 3.87 -23.53
CA GLU A 180 10.40 2.74 -24.07
C GLU A 180 8.93 2.81 -23.65
N ILE A 181 8.66 3.02 -22.35
CA ILE A 181 7.29 3.04 -21.85
C ILE A 181 6.51 4.28 -22.29
N ILE A 182 7.16 5.46 -22.33
CA ILE A 182 6.55 6.70 -22.83
C ILE A 182 6.12 6.50 -24.30
N ARG A 183 6.98 5.89 -25.13
CA ARG A 183 6.65 5.59 -26.53
C ARG A 183 5.51 4.58 -26.67
N LEU A 184 5.55 3.48 -25.91
CA LEU A 184 4.50 2.46 -25.97
C LEU A 184 3.14 3.02 -25.52
N VAL A 185 3.11 3.71 -24.38
CA VAL A 185 1.89 4.29 -23.82
C VAL A 185 1.33 5.40 -24.71
N SER A 186 2.18 6.28 -25.25
CA SER A 186 1.72 7.34 -26.16
C SER A 186 1.14 6.79 -27.47
N ASN A 187 1.75 5.75 -28.04
CA ASN A 187 1.17 5.08 -29.21
C ASN A 187 -0.15 4.40 -28.88
N GLN A 188 -0.27 3.78 -27.70
CA GLN A 188 -1.51 3.16 -27.27
C GLN A 188 -2.62 4.19 -27.06
N LEU A 189 -2.32 5.33 -26.45
CA LEU A 189 -3.27 6.42 -26.21
C LEU A 189 -3.81 7.04 -27.51
N LYS A 190 -3.05 7.01 -28.62
CA LYS A 190 -3.57 7.41 -29.94
C LYS A 190 -4.72 6.52 -30.41
N MET A 191 -4.69 5.24 -30.04
CA MET A 191 -5.71 4.25 -30.41
C MET A 191 -6.84 4.17 -29.37
N THR A 192 -6.51 4.35 -28.09
CA THR A 192 -7.46 4.29 -26.97
C THR A 192 -7.40 5.57 -26.11
N PRO A 193 -7.98 6.69 -26.58
CA PRO A 193 -7.87 7.99 -25.88
C PRO A 193 -8.55 8.03 -24.51
N HIS A 194 -9.49 7.12 -24.20
CA HIS A 194 -10.24 7.10 -22.95
C HIS A 194 -9.59 6.27 -21.83
N ALA A 195 -8.38 5.74 -22.05
CA ALA A 195 -7.69 4.89 -21.08
C ALA A 195 -6.98 5.72 -19.98
N PHE A 196 -7.74 6.26 -19.02
CA PHE A 196 -7.19 7.09 -17.92
C PHE A 196 -6.03 6.47 -17.12
N PRO A 197 -6.02 5.14 -16.82
CA PRO A 197 -4.87 4.51 -16.17
C PRO A 197 -3.55 4.63 -16.95
N LEU A 198 -3.62 4.75 -18.29
CA LEU A 198 -2.43 4.95 -19.13
C LEU A 198 -1.87 6.36 -19.00
N TYR A 199 -2.71 7.40 -18.99
CA TYR A 199 -2.26 8.77 -18.73
C TYR A 199 -1.64 8.91 -17.34
N PHE A 200 -2.22 8.26 -16.32
CA PHE A 200 -1.68 8.26 -14.96
C PHE A 200 -0.27 7.66 -14.91
N ASN A 201 -0.07 6.51 -15.56
CA ASN A 201 1.23 5.88 -15.64
C ASN A 201 2.23 6.67 -16.48
N LEU A 202 1.77 7.35 -17.54
CA LEU A 202 2.59 8.25 -18.35
C LEU A 202 3.08 9.44 -17.52
N ALA A 203 2.20 10.09 -16.75
CA ALA A 203 2.57 11.18 -15.84
C ALA A 203 3.60 10.70 -14.79
N LYS A 204 3.41 9.50 -14.25
CA LYS A 204 4.37 8.87 -13.32
C LYS A 204 5.73 8.60 -13.97
N ALA A 205 5.74 8.16 -15.23
CA ALA A 205 6.98 7.95 -16.00
C ALA A 205 7.73 9.28 -16.21
N TYR A 206 7.03 10.33 -16.65
CA TYR A 206 7.63 11.67 -16.80
C TYR A 206 8.18 12.22 -15.48
N LEU A 207 7.43 12.08 -14.37
CA LEU A 207 7.90 12.49 -13.04
C LEU A 207 9.19 11.77 -12.64
N LYS A 208 9.29 10.46 -12.92
CA LYS A 208 10.48 9.66 -12.61
C LYS A 208 11.67 9.98 -13.53
N LYS A 209 11.39 10.31 -14.79
CA LYS A 209 12.37 10.80 -15.78
C LYS A 209 12.86 12.23 -15.48
N GLN A 210 12.21 12.95 -14.55
CA GLN A 210 12.45 14.37 -14.21
C GLN A 210 11.91 15.38 -15.24
N GLU A 211 11.02 14.94 -16.12
CA GLU A 211 10.24 15.80 -17.02
C GLU A 211 8.99 16.31 -16.29
N ILE A 212 9.22 17.18 -15.29
CA ILE A 212 8.18 17.62 -14.35
C ILE A 212 7.05 18.42 -15.05
N PRO A 213 7.31 19.36 -15.97
CA PRO A 213 6.24 20.14 -16.62
C PRO A 213 5.22 19.27 -17.37
N GLN A 214 5.69 18.25 -18.10
CA GLN A 214 4.83 17.30 -18.81
C GLN A 214 3.98 16.48 -17.82
N ALA A 215 4.59 16.03 -16.71
CA ALA A 215 3.88 15.30 -15.67
C ALA A 215 2.77 16.16 -15.03
N ILE A 216 3.04 17.44 -14.77
CA ILE A 216 2.04 18.39 -14.25
C ILE A 216 0.87 18.50 -15.20
N ARG A 217 1.10 18.77 -16.49
CA ARG A 217 0.03 18.91 -17.50
C ARG A 217 -0.88 17.68 -17.56
N LEU A 218 -0.30 16.47 -17.51
CA LEU A 218 -1.08 15.23 -17.52
C LEU A 218 -1.89 15.03 -16.23
N CYS A 219 -1.29 15.31 -15.07
CA CYS A 219 -2.02 15.24 -13.80
C CYS A 219 -3.17 16.25 -13.73
N GLN A 220 -2.94 17.45 -14.25
CA GLN A 220 -3.95 18.49 -14.35
C GLN A 220 -5.15 18.02 -15.19
N TYR A 221 -4.87 17.49 -16.38
CA TYR A 221 -5.89 16.90 -17.25
C TYR A 221 -6.67 15.76 -16.56
N LEU A 222 -5.99 14.86 -15.85
CA LEU A 222 -6.66 13.77 -15.10
C LEU A 222 -7.61 14.28 -14.02
N ILE A 223 -7.26 15.37 -13.35
CA ILE A 223 -8.08 15.99 -12.29
C ILE A 223 -9.28 16.74 -12.89
N GLU A 224 -9.10 17.41 -14.04
CA GLU A 224 -10.20 18.03 -14.79
C GLU A 224 -11.26 17.00 -15.20
N LEU A 225 -10.84 15.77 -15.50
CA LEU A 225 -11.74 14.67 -15.85
C LEU A 225 -12.41 14.03 -14.63
N ASN A 226 -11.68 13.87 -13.53
CA ASN A 226 -12.23 13.30 -12.31
C ASN A 226 -11.54 13.88 -11.06
N LEU A 227 -12.30 14.72 -10.34
CA LEU A 227 -11.85 15.43 -9.15
C LEU A 227 -11.79 14.54 -7.90
N ASP A 228 -12.47 13.40 -7.89
CA ASP A 228 -12.68 12.57 -6.70
C ASP A 228 -11.56 11.55 -6.45
N VAL A 229 -10.68 11.32 -7.45
CA VAL A 229 -9.62 10.31 -7.39
C VAL A 229 -8.39 10.87 -6.67
N TYR A 230 -8.11 10.37 -5.47
CA TYR A 230 -6.97 10.83 -4.66
C TYR A 230 -5.63 10.67 -5.38
N ASP A 231 -5.43 9.56 -6.10
CA ASP A 231 -4.14 9.24 -6.71
C ASP A 231 -3.68 10.30 -7.73
N TYR A 232 -4.62 10.97 -8.41
CA TYR A 232 -4.32 12.05 -9.36
C TYR A 232 -3.79 13.29 -8.62
N TRP A 233 -4.46 13.70 -7.54
CA TRP A 233 -4.02 14.78 -6.66
C TRP A 233 -2.67 14.46 -6.01
N HIS A 234 -2.48 13.22 -5.54
CA HIS A 234 -1.24 12.76 -4.95
C HIS A 234 -0.06 12.94 -5.91
N LEU A 235 -0.24 12.51 -7.17
CA LEU A 235 0.80 12.63 -8.18
C LEU A 235 1.08 14.09 -8.54
N LEU A 236 0.04 14.94 -8.64
CA LEU A 236 0.20 16.38 -8.88
C LEU A 236 0.98 17.06 -7.75
N ILE A 237 0.61 16.81 -6.49
CA ILE A 237 1.31 17.35 -5.32
C ILE A 237 2.78 16.90 -5.33
N LEU A 238 3.06 15.64 -5.65
CA LEU A 238 4.43 15.15 -5.78
C LEU A 238 5.22 15.88 -6.89
N CYS A 239 4.57 16.18 -8.03
CA CYS A 239 5.19 16.97 -9.09
C CYS A 239 5.53 18.38 -8.62
N TYR A 240 4.62 19.07 -7.93
CA TYR A 240 4.88 20.41 -7.39
C TYR A 240 5.96 20.41 -6.31
N ILE A 241 5.97 19.43 -5.39
CA ILE A 241 7.05 19.25 -4.41
C ILE A 241 8.40 19.07 -5.13
N LYS A 242 8.43 18.30 -6.23
CA LYS A 242 9.64 18.10 -7.03
C LYS A 242 10.06 19.36 -7.78
N ASN A 243 9.10 20.16 -8.26
CA ASN A 243 9.32 21.46 -8.89
C ASN A 243 9.71 22.56 -7.89
N ARG A 244 9.64 22.27 -6.57
CA ARG A 244 9.78 23.24 -5.47
C ARG A 244 8.71 24.35 -5.48
N ASP A 245 7.59 24.11 -6.15
CA ASP A 245 6.42 24.98 -6.08
C ASP A 245 5.55 24.57 -4.88
N TYR A 246 5.97 25.02 -3.70
CA TYR A 246 5.27 24.66 -2.46
C TYR A 246 3.93 25.39 -2.31
N GLN A 247 3.75 26.53 -2.98
CA GLN A 247 2.50 27.27 -2.98
C GLN A 247 1.40 26.47 -3.68
N ALA A 248 1.67 25.99 -4.91
CA ALA A 248 0.75 25.13 -5.63
C ALA A 248 0.52 23.79 -4.90
N ALA A 249 1.58 23.21 -4.30
CA ALA A 249 1.45 21.97 -3.54
C ALA A 249 0.48 22.12 -2.34
N ILE A 250 0.56 23.21 -1.58
CA ILE A 250 -0.32 23.46 -0.42
C ILE A 250 -1.76 23.74 -0.88
N LEU A 251 -1.95 24.46 -1.99
CA LEU A 251 -3.27 24.66 -2.59
C LEU A 251 -3.91 23.33 -3.01
N CYS A 252 -3.15 22.46 -3.67
CA CYS A 252 -3.62 21.12 -4.01
C CYS A 252 -3.95 20.30 -2.77
N ILE A 253 -3.12 20.34 -1.71
CA ILE A 253 -3.40 19.68 -0.43
C ILE A 253 -4.74 20.12 0.15
N ASN A 254 -5.05 21.43 0.09
CA ASN A 254 -6.32 21.97 0.57
C ASN A 254 -7.53 21.49 -0.25
N SER A 255 -7.29 21.11 -1.50
CA SER A 255 -8.32 20.72 -2.48
C SER A 255 -8.51 19.20 -2.56
N VAL A 256 -7.72 18.41 -1.85
CA VAL A 256 -7.79 16.94 -1.91
C VAL A 256 -9.16 16.47 -1.41
N PRO A 257 -9.88 15.61 -2.18
CA PRO A 257 -11.09 14.98 -1.70
C PRO A 257 -10.76 14.03 -0.55
N HIS A 258 -11.39 14.24 0.61
CA HIS A 258 -11.32 13.32 1.74
C HIS A 258 -12.49 12.33 1.65
N ASN A 259 -12.45 11.47 0.63
CA ASN A 259 -13.49 10.45 0.44
C ASN A 259 -13.37 9.35 1.49
N ILE A 260 -14.44 9.17 2.27
CA ILE A 260 -14.57 8.11 3.28
C ILE A 260 -14.60 6.73 2.59
N PHE A 261 -15.17 6.65 1.39
CA PHE A 261 -15.33 5.41 0.62
C PHE A 261 -14.02 4.87 0.00
N GLU A 262 -12.99 5.71 -0.23
CA GLU A 262 -11.69 5.21 -0.69
C GLU A 262 -10.93 4.45 0.41
N GLU A 263 -11.24 4.70 1.68
CA GLU A 263 -10.65 3.99 2.82
C GLU A 263 -11.00 2.50 2.78
N GLU A 264 -12.16 2.13 2.23
CA GLU A 264 -12.64 0.74 2.13
C GLU A 264 -12.10 0.00 0.88
N LYS A 265 -11.68 0.72 -0.17
CA LYS A 265 -11.38 0.12 -1.49
C LYS A 265 -10.02 -0.58 -1.55
N TYR A 266 -9.06 -0.14 -0.73
CA TYR A 266 -7.71 -0.70 -0.69
C TYR A 266 -7.44 -1.56 0.55
N ASP A 267 -8.21 -1.31 1.61
CA ASP A 267 -8.25 -2.13 2.80
C ASP A 267 -9.50 -3.01 2.68
N LEU A 268 -9.45 -4.03 1.80
CA LEU A 268 -10.33 -5.21 1.87
C LEU A 268 -10.02 -6.04 3.14
N GLU A 269 -9.74 -5.34 4.23
CA GLU A 269 -9.47 -5.87 5.54
C GLU A 269 -10.84 -6.14 6.16
N VAL A 270 -11.25 -7.41 6.13
CA VAL A 270 -12.36 -7.85 6.96
C VAL A 270 -11.94 -7.56 8.40
N GLY A 271 -12.63 -6.62 9.05
CA GLY A 271 -12.40 -6.29 10.45
C GLY A 271 -12.56 -7.54 11.32
N GLU A 272 -11.78 -7.64 12.40
CA GLU A 272 -11.81 -8.77 13.33
C GLU A 272 -13.22 -9.03 13.87
N ASP A 273 -14.06 -7.98 13.97
CA ASP A 273 -15.46 -8.01 14.37
C ASP A 273 -16.37 -8.80 13.41
N LYS A 274 -15.98 -8.93 12.15
CA LYS A 274 -16.69 -9.74 11.14
C LYS A 274 -16.20 -11.19 11.10
N ILE A 275 -15.14 -11.52 11.84
CA ILE A 275 -14.63 -12.89 11.94
C ILE A 275 -15.29 -13.55 13.15
N ILE A 276 -16.25 -14.45 12.89
CA ILE A 276 -16.87 -15.25 13.94
C ILE A 276 -15.87 -16.33 14.35
N LEU A 277 -15.04 -16.02 15.35
CA LEU A 277 -14.16 -17.01 15.97
C LEU A 277 -14.99 -17.80 16.99
N SER A 278 -15.01 -19.13 16.86
CA SER A 278 -15.63 -19.97 17.88
C SER A 278 -14.77 -19.96 19.14
N ASP A 279 -15.40 -19.86 20.31
CA ASP A 279 -14.77 -19.97 21.64
C ASP A 279 -14.01 -21.29 21.85
N ARG A 280 -14.20 -22.27 20.97
CA ARG A 280 -13.54 -23.58 21.01
C ARG A 280 -12.20 -23.62 20.26
N ILE A 281 -11.82 -22.55 19.57
CA ILE A 281 -10.56 -22.50 18.84
C ILE A 281 -9.46 -21.97 19.78
N SER A 282 -8.51 -22.84 20.12
CA SER A 282 -7.28 -22.44 20.79
C SER A 282 -6.27 -21.96 19.74
N TYR A 283 -5.83 -20.71 19.82
CA TYR A 283 -4.78 -20.17 18.95
C TYR A 283 -3.42 -20.32 19.62
N SER A 284 -2.38 -20.60 18.84
CA SER A 284 -1.02 -20.36 19.29
C SER A 284 -0.74 -18.85 19.31
N ALA A 285 0.10 -18.39 20.24
CA ALA A 285 0.54 -16.99 20.31
C ALA A 285 1.24 -16.52 18.99
N ALA A 286 1.63 -17.46 18.14
CA ALA A 286 2.34 -17.25 16.87
C ALA A 286 1.51 -16.61 15.74
N GLY A 287 0.18 -16.54 15.89
CA GLY A 287 -0.72 -16.15 14.81
C GLY A 287 -0.43 -14.78 14.17
N ASN A 288 0.18 -13.89 14.94
CA ASN A 288 0.42 -12.50 14.55
C ASN A 288 1.71 -12.29 13.75
N VAL A 289 2.63 -13.27 13.75
CA VAL A 289 3.95 -13.14 13.11
C VAL A 289 3.84 -13.11 11.59
N TRP A 290 2.83 -13.80 11.06
CA TRP A 290 2.55 -13.89 9.62
C TRP A 290 1.93 -12.61 9.07
N ILE A 291 1.29 -11.82 9.93
CA ILE A 291 0.74 -10.51 9.57
C ILE A 291 1.89 -9.51 9.54
N THR A 292 1.91 -8.65 8.53
CA THR A 292 2.91 -7.58 8.49
C THR A 292 2.70 -6.63 9.69
N PRO A 293 3.71 -6.36 10.53
CA PRO A 293 3.59 -5.47 11.70
C PRO A 293 3.47 -3.98 11.33
N GLN A 294 2.43 -3.60 10.56
CA GLN A 294 2.24 -2.24 10.06
C GLN A 294 1.67 -1.30 11.11
N GLU A 295 0.68 -1.80 11.86
CA GLU A 295 0.08 -1.09 12.98
C GLU A 295 0.87 -1.35 14.26
N LEU A 296 0.86 -0.34 15.12
CA LEU A 296 1.50 -0.41 16.41
C LEU A 296 0.71 -1.40 17.28
N ASP A 297 1.33 -2.51 17.66
CA ASP A 297 0.73 -3.43 18.62
C ASP A 297 0.66 -2.72 19.98
N PHE A 298 -0.55 -2.57 20.51
CA PHE A 298 -0.80 -1.95 21.81
C PHE A 298 -0.67 -2.92 22.98
N ARG A 299 -0.32 -4.20 22.72
CA ARG A 299 0.05 -5.13 23.79
C ARG A 299 1.12 -4.50 24.67
N ALA A 300 1.00 -4.71 25.98
CA ALA A 300 1.95 -4.18 26.93
C ALA A 300 3.35 -4.70 26.56
N PHE A 301 4.26 -3.78 26.25
CA PHE A 301 5.67 -4.13 26.10
C PHE A 301 6.13 -4.69 27.45
N GLU A 302 6.49 -5.97 27.48
CA GLU A 302 7.05 -6.61 28.66
C GLU A 302 8.51 -6.18 28.77
N ASP A 303 8.73 -5.06 29.44
CA ASP A 303 10.08 -4.67 29.85
C ASP A 303 10.65 -5.73 30.81
N GLN A 304 11.95 -6.01 30.70
CA GLN A 304 12.65 -6.84 31.69
C GLN A 304 12.69 -6.19 33.10
N GLU A 305 12.43 -4.88 33.20
CA GLU A 305 12.39 -4.11 34.46
C GLU A 305 11.11 -3.25 34.53
N THR A 306 10.29 -3.47 35.56
CA THR A 306 8.87 -3.02 35.61
C THR A 306 8.59 -1.66 36.27
N TYR A 307 9.60 -0.87 36.61
CA TYR A 307 9.39 0.39 37.35
C TYR A 307 9.12 1.58 36.42
N ARG A 308 7.85 2.00 36.31
CA ARG A 308 7.45 3.24 35.59
C ARG A 308 7.45 4.46 36.50
N THR A 309 8.22 5.48 36.16
CA THR A 309 8.20 6.77 36.89
C THR A 309 6.92 7.59 36.59
N SER A 310 6.51 8.48 37.50
CA SER A 310 5.38 9.40 37.27
C SER A 310 5.60 10.28 36.02
N LYS A 311 6.85 10.68 35.77
CA LYS A 311 7.26 11.44 34.58
C LYS A 311 7.00 10.67 33.30
N GLU A 312 7.38 9.39 33.23
CA GLU A 312 7.14 8.52 32.06
C GLU A 312 5.66 8.34 31.77
N LYS A 313 4.84 8.12 32.79
CA LYS A 313 3.38 7.97 32.60
C LYS A 313 2.77 9.22 31.95
N ASN A 314 3.20 10.40 32.37
CA ASN A 314 2.75 11.67 31.81
C ASN A 314 3.23 11.86 30.35
N LEU A 315 4.50 11.54 30.07
CA LEU A 315 5.05 11.60 28.72
C LEU A 315 4.34 10.62 27.78
N LEU A 316 4.10 9.39 28.22
CA LEU A 316 3.39 8.38 27.46
C LEU A 316 1.95 8.80 27.17
N LYS A 317 1.25 9.38 28.15
CA LYS A 317 -0.09 9.96 27.96
C LYS A 317 -0.07 11.06 26.90
N LYS A 318 0.93 11.95 26.92
CA LYS A 318 1.10 13.02 25.92
C LYS A 318 1.34 12.44 24.53
N LEU A 319 2.25 11.48 24.37
CA LEU A 319 2.54 10.85 23.09
C LEU A 319 1.34 10.07 22.52
N ASN A 320 0.59 9.37 23.37
CA ASN A 320 -0.63 8.66 22.96
C ASN A 320 -1.78 9.62 22.60
N SER A 321 -1.77 10.84 23.12
CA SER A 321 -2.78 11.87 22.79
C SER A 321 -2.54 12.59 21.46
N LEU A 322 -1.38 12.38 20.82
CA LEU A 322 -1.04 13.03 19.55
C LEU A 322 -2.02 12.61 18.44
N ALA A 323 -2.74 13.58 17.87
CA ALA A 323 -3.71 13.36 16.81
C ALA A 323 -3.12 12.70 15.57
N GLY A 324 -1.83 12.95 15.27
CA GLY A 324 -1.11 12.31 14.18
C GLY A 324 -1.05 10.78 14.25
N LEU A 325 -1.27 10.17 15.43
CA LEU A 325 -1.33 8.70 15.59
C LEU A 325 -2.66 8.12 15.10
N LYS A 326 -3.73 8.92 15.14
CA LYS A 326 -5.09 8.50 14.80
C LYS A 326 -5.43 8.69 13.31
N LEU A 327 -4.53 9.31 12.53
CA LEU A 327 -4.76 9.57 11.11
C LEU A 327 -4.77 8.27 10.31
N LYS A 328 -5.90 7.98 9.65
CA LYS A 328 -6.09 6.85 8.73
C LYS A 328 -6.38 7.34 7.31
N GLY A 329 -6.44 6.40 6.36
CA GLY A 329 -6.85 6.62 4.98
C GLY A 329 -6.16 7.79 4.28
N THR A 330 -6.97 8.59 3.57
CA THR A 330 -6.51 9.73 2.76
C THR A 330 -5.81 10.79 3.61
N LYS A 331 -6.32 11.08 4.83
CA LYS A 331 -5.69 12.05 5.76
C LYS A 331 -4.25 11.66 6.09
N SER A 332 -3.99 10.37 6.37
CA SER A 332 -2.64 9.85 6.64
C SER A 332 -1.71 9.98 5.43
N ARG A 333 -2.22 9.77 4.21
CA ARG A 333 -1.44 9.90 2.98
C ARG A 333 -1.11 11.37 2.67
N VAL A 334 -2.07 12.29 2.82
CA VAL A 334 -1.84 13.74 2.68
C VAL A 334 -0.87 14.26 3.74
N TYR A 335 -1.02 13.81 4.99
CA TYR A 335 -0.10 14.17 6.08
C TYR A 335 1.36 13.82 5.72
N LYS A 336 1.63 12.66 5.11
CA LYS A 336 2.98 12.27 4.65
C LYS A 336 3.52 13.22 3.57
N LEU A 337 2.67 13.76 2.70
CA LEU A 337 3.08 14.78 1.71
C LEU A 337 3.42 16.10 2.40
N LEU A 338 2.63 16.50 3.41
CA LEU A 338 2.88 17.71 4.19
C LEU A 338 4.20 17.63 4.97
N VAL A 339 4.48 16.49 5.63
CA VAL A 339 5.78 16.21 6.27
C VAL A 339 6.93 16.28 5.27
N LYS A 340 6.70 15.80 4.04
CA LYS A 340 7.73 15.88 2.99
C LYS A 340 8.03 17.33 2.61
N ILE A 341 7.02 18.20 2.53
CA ILE A 341 7.21 19.64 2.33
C ILE A 341 7.98 20.24 3.51
N GLU A 342 7.60 19.91 4.76
CA GLU A 342 8.27 20.40 5.97
C GLU A 342 9.75 20.06 5.98
N LYS A 343 10.11 18.84 5.59
CA LYS A 343 11.50 18.43 5.47
C LYS A 343 12.31 19.25 4.45
N HIS A 344 11.67 19.89 3.47
CA HIS A 344 12.33 20.69 2.44
C HIS A 344 12.46 22.17 2.78
N ILE A 345 11.48 22.76 3.47
CA ILE A 345 11.42 24.22 3.71
C ILE A 345 11.34 24.62 5.19
N GLU A 346 11.19 23.67 6.10
CA GLU A 346 11.00 23.86 7.54
C GLU A 346 9.68 24.54 7.91
N TRP A 347 9.31 24.45 9.18
CA TRP A 347 8.01 24.88 9.69
C TRP A 347 7.72 26.38 9.50
N GLU A 348 8.71 27.25 9.72
CA GLU A 348 8.50 28.70 9.61
C GLU A 348 8.20 29.13 8.17
N SER A 349 8.88 28.54 7.19
CA SER A 349 8.62 28.82 5.78
C SER A 349 7.27 28.27 5.35
N ILE A 350 6.85 27.11 5.86
CA ILE A 350 5.48 26.59 5.65
C ILE A 350 4.45 27.62 6.09
N LEU A 351 4.62 28.24 7.26
CA LEU A 351 3.68 29.25 7.75
C LEU A 351 3.64 30.47 6.84
N LYS A 352 4.78 30.92 6.31
CA LYS A 352 4.85 32.02 5.33
C LYS A 352 4.12 31.66 4.03
N VAL A 353 4.34 30.47 3.49
CA VAL A 353 3.63 30.01 2.27
C VAL A 353 2.13 29.86 2.54
N LYS A 354 1.76 29.28 3.69
CA LYS A 354 0.36 29.16 4.15
C LYS A 354 -0.31 30.53 4.25
N GLN A 355 0.36 31.52 4.83
CA GLN A 355 -0.12 32.91 4.90
C GLN A 355 -0.22 33.54 3.52
N GLY A 356 0.80 33.40 2.66
CA GLY A 356 0.78 33.96 1.30
C GLY A 356 -0.31 33.37 0.40
N VAL A 357 -0.68 32.11 0.61
CA VAL A 357 -1.84 31.47 -0.05
C VAL A 357 -3.15 32.10 0.42
N LEU A 358 -3.25 32.49 1.70
CA LEU A 358 -4.44 33.05 2.32
C LEU A 358 -4.61 34.57 2.10
N THR A 359 -3.52 35.32 2.08
CA THR A 359 -3.55 36.80 2.03
C THR A 359 -3.65 37.36 0.61
N LYS A 360 -3.47 36.53 -0.42
CA LYS A 360 -3.79 36.91 -1.80
C LYS A 360 -5.32 37.00 -2.00
N LEU A 361 -5.95 38.09 -1.55
CA LEU A 361 -7.26 38.65 -1.98
C LEU A 361 -7.46 40.05 -1.32
N PRO A 362 -7.88 41.13 -2.04
CA PRO A 362 -9.01 41.16 -2.98
C PRO A 362 -8.82 41.92 -4.32
N ASN A 363 -7.62 42.42 -4.69
CA ASN A 363 -7.51 43.35 -5.83
C ASN A 363 -7.45 42.68 -7.22
N GLU A 364 -6.95 41.44 -7.33
CA GLU A 364 -6.85 40.75 -8.64
C GLU A 364 -8.16 40.08 -9.08
N VAL A 365 -9.06 39.71 -8.14
CA VAL A 365 -10.37 39.13 -8.48
C VAL A 365 -11.27 40.16 -9.17
N ILE A 366 -11.13 41.44 -8.83
CA ILE A 366 -11.86 42.53 -9.49
C ILE A 366 -11.36 42.76 -10.92
N GLU A 367 -10.10 42.42 -11.23
CA GLU A 367 -9.53 42.57 -12.57
C GLU A 367 -9.80 41.33 -13.45
N GLU A 368 -9.71 40.11 -12.90
CA GLU A 368 -10.04 38.87 -13.64
C GLU A 368 -11.55 38.74 -13.92
N GLU A 369 -12.43 39.19 -13.01
CA GLU A 369 -13.87 39.28 -13.27
C GLU A 369 -14.21 40.32 -14.35
N LYS A 370 -13.44 41.42 -14.46
CA LYS A 370 -13.61 42.44 -15.51
C LYS A 370 -13.15 41.97 -16.89
N ILE A 371 -12.12 41.13 -16.95
CA ILE A 371 -11.63 40.55 -18.22
C ILE A 371 -12.60 39.46 -18.71
N ASN A 372 -13.15 38.64 -17.80
CA ASN A 372 -14.11 37.59 -18.17
C ASN A 372 -15.51 38.11 -18.52
N THR A 373 -15.94 39.24 -17.95
CA THR A 373 -17.23 39.88 -18.33
C THR A 373 -17.21 40.55 -19.69
N GLN A 374 -16.04 40.91 -20.24
CA GLN A 374 -15.94 41.40 -21.63
C GLN A 374 -16.10 40.26 -22.65
N HIS A 375 -15.64 39.04 -22.32
CA HIS A 375 -15.81 37.86 -23.18
C HIS A 375 -17.16 37.13 -23.03
N LEU A 376 -17.90 37.34 -21.94
CA LEU A 376 -19.24 36.76 -21.71
C LEU A 376 -20.42 37.67 -22.12
N SER A 377 -20.17 38.78 -22.81
CA SER A 377 -21.24 39.70 -23.24
C SER A 377 -22.14 39.19 -24.37
N SER A 378 -22.01 37.93 -24.79
CA SER A 378 -22.89 37.30 -25.79
C SER A 378 -23.86 36.25 -25.24
N ILE A 379 -23.97 36.04 -23.92
CA ILE A 379 -24.93 35.07 -23.35
C ILE A 379 -25.68 35.70 -22.17
N GLY A 380 -27.01 35.74 -22.28
CA GLY A 380 -27.88 36.46 -21.35
C GLY A 380 -27.94 35.88 -19.93
N PRO A 381 -28.34 36.70 -18.94
CA PRO A 381 -28.23 36.36 -17.52
C PRO A 381 -29.51 35.69 -17.01
N SER A 382 -29.61 34.35 -17.07
CA SER A 382 -30.68 33.66 -16.32
C SER A 382 -30.37 32.24 -15.81
N GLU A 383 -29.13 31.73 -15.91
CA GLU A 383 -28.80 30.38 -15.39
C GLU A 383 -27.53 30.32 -14.53
N ALA A 384 -27.12 31.45 -13.95
CA ALA A 384 -26.02 31.50 -13.00
C ALA A 384 -26.52 31.35 -11.56
N LYS A 385 -27.09 30.19 -11.20
CA LYS A 385 -27.27 29.75 -9.80
C LYS A 385 -27.58 28.25 -9.76
N SER A 386 -26.66 27.50 -9.17
CA SER A 386 -26.79 26.07 -8.80
C SER A 386 -27.32 25.13 -9.88
N GLY A 387 -26.43 24.49 -10.65
CA GLY A 387 -26.88 23.41 -11.55
C GLY A 387 -25.86 22.82 -12.51
N PHE A 388 -24.77 23.51 -12.85
CA PHE A 388 -23.96 23.14 -14.02
C PHE A 388 -23.30 21.74 -13.95
N THR A 389 -22.92 21.26 -12.76
CA THR A 389 -22.30 19.93 -12.59
C THR A 389 -23.31 18.78 -12.57
N ARG A 390 -24.58 19.05 -12.27
CA ARG A 390 -25.63 18.02 -12.28
C ARG A 390 -26.22 17.85 -13.68
N THR A 391 -26.29 18.93 -14.46
CA THR A 391 -26.81 18.88 -15.83
C THR A 391 -25.90 18.07 -16.75
N ILE A 392 -24.58 18.27 -16.74
CA ILE A 392 -23.66 17.48 -17.58
C ILE A 392 -23.70 15.98 -17.20
N PHE A 393 -23.75 15.67 -15.89
CA PHE A 393 -23.84 14.27 -15.45
C PHE A 393 -25.20 13.65 -15.75
N GLN A 394 -26.29 14.43 -15.75
CA GLN A 394 -27.62 13.97 -16.15
C GLN A 394 -27.76 13.83 -17.66
N THR A 395 -27.16 14.71 -18.48
CA THR A 395 -27.16 14.54 -19.95
C THR A 395 -26.35 13.30 -20.34
N ILE A 396 -25.17 13.10 -19.73
CA ILE A 396 -24.36 11.88 -19.96
C ILE A 396 -25.06 10.62 -19.42
N SER A 397 -25.77 10.70 -18.30
CA SER A 397 -26.48 9.54 -17.74
C SER A 397 -27.81 9.24 -18.44
N GLN A 398 -28.48 10.23 -19.04
CA GLN A 398 -29.69 10.04 -19.83
C GLN A 398 -29.36 9.46 -21.23
N ASP A 399 -28.22 9.82 -21.81
CA ASP A 399 -27.74 9.20 -23.06
C ASP A 399 -27.30 7.73 -22.89
N PHE A 400 -27.06 7.27 -21.66
CA PHE A 400 -26.79 5.86 -21.34
C PHE A 400 -28.06 5.04 -21.03
N GLN A 401 -29.25 5.65 -21.01
CA GLN A 401 -30.53 4.97 -20.81
C GLN A 401 -31.49 5.05 -22.01
N ALA A 402 -31.07 5.63 -23.14
CA ALA A 402 -31.87 5.64 -24.35
C ALA A 402 -31.85 4.25 -25.02
N GLU A 403 -33.04 3.69 -25.24
CA GLU A 403 -33.23 2.54 -26.13
C GLU A 403 -32.62 2.86 -27.50
N TYR A 404 -32.02 1.83 -28.10
CA TYR A 404 -31.35 1.82 -29.40
C TYR A 404 -32.15 2.57 -30.49
N ASP A 405 -31.76 3.82 -30.78
CA ASP A 405 -32.26 4.58 -31.93
C ASP A 405 -31.28 4.40 -33.11
N PRO A 406 -31.69 3.84 -34.28
CA PRO A 406 -30.76 3.46 -35.35
C PRO A 406 -30.27 4.63 -36.23
N TYR A 407 -30.54 5.89 -35.89
CA TYR A 407 -30.07 7.04 -36.66
C TYR A 407 -29.18 7.96 -35.80
N VAL A 408 -27.89 7.63 -35.74
CA VAL A 408 -26.86 8.50 -35.15
C VAL A 408 -26.46 9.56 -36.19
N ASP A 409 -26.66 10.82 -35.83
CA ASP A 409 -26.15 11.99 -36.58
C ASP A 409 -24.61 12.03 -36.46
N GLU A 410 -23.91 11.79 -37.56
CA GLU A 410 -22.45 11.58 -37.65
C GLU A 410 -21.60 12.82 -37.23
N ASN A 411 -22.23 13.95 -36.91
CA ASN A 411 -21.55 15.23 -36.72
C ASN A 411 -21.17 15.60 -35.27
N LEU A 412 -21.65 14.87 -34.24
CA LEU A 412 -21.31 15.18 -32.83
C LEU A 412 -19.97 14.58 -32.36
N HIS A 413 -19.54 13.47 -32.97
CA HIS A 413 -18.33 12.72 -32.58
C HIS A 413 -16.98 13.41 -32.93
N PRO A 414 -16.84 14.16 -34.04
CA PRO A 414 -15.57 14.78 -34.42
C PRO A 414 -15.13 15.90 -33.49
N ALA A 415 -16.06 16.71 -32.98
CA ALA A 415 -15.75 17.89 -32.18
C ALA A 415 -15.08 17.52 -30.84
N GLN A 416 -15.61 16.52 -30.13
CA GLN A 416 -15.02 16.03 -28.88
C GLN A 416 -13.66 15.35 -29.12
N MET A 417 -13.51 14.57 -30.21
CA MET A 417 -12.22 13.98 -30.59
C MET A 417 -11.15 15.03 -30.94
N LEU A 418 -11.56 16.15 -31.56
CA LEU A 418 -10.67 17.27 -31.88
C LEU A 418 -10.23 18.02 -30.62
N THR A 419 -11.09 18.18 -29.60
CA THR A 419 -10.72 18.81 -28.33
C THR A 419 -9.62 18.05 -27.60
N TYR A 420 -9.72 16.71 -27.54
CA TYR A 420 -8.68 15.87 -26.92
C TYR A 420 -7.36 15.89 -27.70
N ARG A 421 -7.40 15.88 -29.04
CA ARG A 421 -6.20 15.97 -29.88
C ARG A 421 -5.51 17.33 -29.80
N ASN A 422 -6.28 18.41 -29.76
CA ASN A 422 -5.75 19.78 -29.72
C ASN A 422 -4.99 20.06 -28.41
N TYR A 423 -5.42 19.49 -27.28
CA TYR A 423 -4.75 19.63 -25.99
C TYR A 423 -3.31 19.06 -25.98
N PHE A 424 -3.02 18.04 -26.80
CA PHE A 424 -1.70 17.40 -26.88
C PHE A 424 -0.74 18.06 -27.88
N LEU A 425 -1.24 18.86 -28.83
CA LEU A 425 -0.46 19.46 -29.90
C LEU A 425 -0.28 20.99 -29.74
N SER A 426 -1.01 21.65 -28.84
CA SER A 426 -0.79 23.07 -28.54
C SER A 426 0.29 23.24 -27.46
N GLU A 427 1.33 24.02 -27.76
CA GLU A 427 2.35 24.40 -26.76
C GLU A 427 1.79 25.33 -25.66
N SER A 428 0.59 25.87 -25.87
CA SER A 428 0.00 26.99 -25.15
C SER A 428 -1.29 26.64 -24.39
N THR A 429 -1.23 25.83 -23.35
CA THR A 429 -2.29 25.79 -22.31
C THR A 429 -1.72 25.28 -20.99
N SER A 430 -1.31 26.20 -20.11
CA SER A 430 -0.79 25.89 -18.77
C SER A 430 -1.51 26.65 -17.65
N HIS A 431 -2.73 27.15 -17.87
CA HIS A 431 -3.38 28.07 -16.91
C HIS A 431 -4.79 27.69 -16.41
N ASN A 432 -5.42 26.61 -16.89
CA ASN A 432 -6.83 26.37 -16.58
C ASN A 432 -7.12 25.68 -15.24
N ILE A 433 -6.13 25.06 -14.59
CA ILE A 433 -6.35 24.52 -13.24
C ILE A 433 -6.63 25.63 -12.24
N LEU A 434 -6.01 26.81 -12.40
CA LEU A 434 -6.27 27.95 -11.54
C LEU A 434 -7.70 28.51 -11.74
N SER A 435 -8.28 28.37 -12.94
CA SER A 435 -9.68 28.75 -13.18
C SER A 435 -10.69 27.71 -12.68
N PHE A 436 -10.31 26.42 -12.63
CA PHE A 436 -11.13 25.36 -12.01
C PHE A 436 -10.98 25.30 -10.49
N MET A 437 -9.86 25.79 -9.95
CA MET A 437 -9.69 25.99 -8.51
C MET A 437 -10.56 27.17 -8.06
N ASN A 438 -11.82 26.87 -7.76
CA ASN A 438 -12.83 27.74 -7.16
C ASN A 438 -12.20 28.75 -6.18
N PRO A 439 -12.53 30.05 -6.21
CA PRO A 439 -12.03 31.04 -5.24
C PRO A 439 -12.25 30.63 -3.77
N SER A 440 -13.25 29.78 -3.51
CA SER A 440 -13.54 29.16 -2.21
C SER A 440 -12.49 28.13 -1.75
N LEU A 441 -11.66 27.58 -2.63
CA LEU A 441 -10.52 26.69 -2.30
C LEU A 441 -9.32 27.43 -1.70
N ARG A 442 -9.37 28.77 -1.66
CA ARG A 442 -8.40 29.62 -0.93
C ARG A 442 -8.78 29.76 0.55
N ILE A 443 -9.96 29.29 0.95
CA ILE A 443 -10.38 29.16 2.35
C ILE A 443 -9.83 27.84 2.89
N GLN A 444 -9.26 27.86 4.10
CA GLN A 444 -8.70 26.63 4.69
C GLN A 444 -9.82 25.66 5.00
N SER A 445 -9.77 24.48 4.39
CA SER A 445 -10.61 23.38 4.79
C SER A 445 -10.29 23.00 6.24
N GLU A 446 -11.32 22.62 7.00
CA GLU A 446 -11.19 22.15 8.37
C GLU A 446 -10.19 20.99 8.47
N ASN A 447 -10.25 20.06 7.51
CA ASN A 447 -9.32 18.94 7.38
C ASN A 447 -7.86 19.40 7.21
N THR A 448 -7.61 20.41 6.39
CA THR A 448 -6.24 20.92 6.20
C THR A 448 -5.72 21.59 7.47
N ASN A 449 -6.57 22.34 8.18
CA ASN A 449 -6.22 22.91 9.48
C ASN A 449 -5.90 21.84 10.52
N GLU A 450 -6.71 20.78 10.59
CA GLU A 450 -6.44 19.62 11.43
C GLU A 450 -5.05 19.01 11.14
N LEU A 451 -4.71 18.83 9.85
CA LEU A 451 -3.41 18.29 9.43
C LEU A 451 -2.23 19.19 9.83
N PHE A 452 -2.34 20.52 9.67
CA PHE A 452 -1.31 21.46 10.13
C PHE A 452 -1.14 21.45 11.65
N ASN A 453 -2.24 21.39 12.39
CA ASN A 453 -2.20 21.29 13.85
C ASN A 453 -1.58 19.98 14.33
N CYS A 454 -1.88 18.87 13.64
CA CYS A 454 -1.22 17.58 13.86
C CYS A 454 0.28 17.68 13.64
N LEU A 455 0.72 18.25 12.51
CA LEU A 455 2.13 18.40 12.18
C LEU A 455 2.87 19.24 13.23
N HIS A 456 2.30 20.39 13.61
CA HIS A 456 2.88 21.24 14.63
C HIS A 456 3.05 20.51 15.98
N SER A 457 2.02 19.79 16.42
CA SER A 457 2.04 19.03 17.67
C SER A 457 3.11 17.95 17.67
N ASP A 458 3.28 17.26 16.54
CA ASP A 458 4.29 16.23 16.35
C ASP A 458 5.71 16.80 16.34
N LEU A 459 5.93 17.90 15.61
CA LEU A 459 7.23 18.59 15.58
C LEU A 459 7.63 19.08 16.97
N LYS A 460 6.67 19.67 17.71
CA LYS A 460 6.87 20.10 19.10
C LYS A 460 7.27 18.92 20.00
N ALA A 461 6.59 17.78 19.89
CA ALA A 461 6.90 16.59 20.68
C ALA A 461 8.31 16.04 20.38
N VAL A 462 8.76 16.06 19.13
CA VAL A 462 10.14 15.68 18.79
C VAL A 462 11.15 16.69 19.32
N TYR A 463 10.88 17.99 19.21
CA TYR A 463 11.76 19.03 19.72
C TYR A 463 11.96 18.92 21.24
N GLU A 464 10.87 18.71 21.99
CA GLU A 464 10.93 18.49 23.44
C GLU A 464 11.78 17.27 23.79
N TRP A 465 11.65 16.17 23.06
CA TRP A 465 12.47 14.98 23.26
C TRP A 465 13.96 15.24 22.93
N GLN A 466 14.26 15.95 21.83
CA GLN A 466 15.65 16.28 21.49
C GLN A 466 16.28 17.19 22.56
N LYS A 467 15.54 18.20 23.04
CA LYS A 467 15.99 19.08 24.12
C LYS A 467 16.28 18.29 25.40
N GLU A 468 15.37 17.42 25.81
CA GLU A 468 15.58 16.53 26.97
C GLU A 468 16.85 15.68 26.82
N SER A 469 17.09 15.15 25.63
CA SER A 469 18.29 14.32 25.37
C SER A 469 19.58 15.15 25.50
N SER A 470 19.58 16.39 25.00
CA SER A 470 20.71 17.32 25.13
C SER A 470 20.95 17.75 26.59
N ASP A 471 19.88 18.04 27.34
CA ASP A 471 19.97 18.45 28.74
C ASP A 471 20.61 17.33 29.59
N ILE A 472 20.22 16.06 29.34
CA ILE A 472 20.80 14.90 30.01
C ILE A 472 22.29 14.75 29.66
N GLN A 473 22.66 14.89 28.38
CA GLN A 473 24.05 14.82 27.95
C GLN A 473 24.91 15.90 28.61
N ALA A 474 24.40 17.13 28.73
CA ALA A 474 25.08 18.23 29.40
C ALA A 474 25.32 17.94 30.90
N VAL A 475 24.32 17.41 31.60
CA VAL A 475 24.45 17.02 33.02
C VAL A 475 25.50 15.92 33.21
N HIS A 476 25.57 14.94 32.30
CA HIS A 476 26.57 13.88 32.37
C HIS A 476 27.99 14.37 32.07
N ALA A 477 28.15 15.28 31.10
CA ALA A 477 29.45 15.88 30.79
C ALA A 477 30.05 16.61 32.01
N LEU A 478 29.21 17.25 32.84
CA LEU A 478 29.63 17.90 34.08
C LEU A 478 30.09 16.91 35.17
N LYS A 479 29.65 15.64 35.12
CA LYS A 479 29.92 14.63 36.16
C LYS A 479 31.18 13.79 35.91
N ASN A 480 31.95 14.03 34.83
CA ASN A 480 33.21 13.33 34.49
C ASN A 480 33.17 11.79 34.55
N SER A 481 31.97 11.20 34.43
CA SER A 481 31.81 9.74 34.41
C SER A 481 32.17 9.23 33.00
N LYS A 482 33.27 8.48 32.87
CA LYS A 482 33.70 7.80 31.62
C LYS A 482 32.78 6.64 31.18
N GLY A 483 31.59 6.51 31.75
CA GLY A 483 30.60 5.52 31.33
C GLY A 483 29.87 5.98 30.07
N TYR A 484 29.66 5.07 29.12
CA TYR A 484 28.93 5.30 27.87
C TYR A 484 27.61 6.06 28.13
N ILE A 485 27.55 7.32 27.71
CA ILE A 485 26.37 8.18 27.85
C ILE A 485 25.44 7.86 26.69
N GLU A 486 24.28 7.24 26.96
CA GLU A 486 23.07 7.47 26.15
C GLU A 486 21.76 6.83 26.67
N ILE A 487 21.73 6.16 27.82
CA ILE A 487 20.51 5.49 28.28
C ILE A 487 19.72 6.45 29.18
N ILE A 488 18.74 7.15 28.61
CA ILE A 488 17.62 7.62 29.44
C ILE A 488 16.90 6.35 29.90
N PRO A 489 16.77 6.09 31.23
CA PRO A 489 16.27 4.83 31.77
C PRO A 489 14.73 4.75 31.64
N TYR A 490 14.23 5.00 30.43
CA TYR A 490 12.82 4.91 30.10
C TYR A 490 12.52 3.55 29.52
N ASN A 491 11.32 3.07 29.84
CA ASN A 491 10.75 1.84 29.34
C ASN A 491 10.71 1.78 27.80
N GLY A 492 10.79 0.56 27.26
CA GLY A 492 10.76 0.31 25.83
C GLY A 492 9.48 0.85 25.17
N ASP A 493 8.33 0.83 25.84
CA ASP A 493 7.08 1.38 25.31
C ASP A 493 7.15 2.89 24.99
N LEU A 494 7.85 3.67 25.83
CA LEU A 494 8.04 5.11 25.57
C LEU A 494 8.93 5.33 24.34
N TRP A 495 10.03 4.56 24.25
CA TRP A 495 10.92 4.59 23.09
C TRP A 495 10.22 4.15 21.81
N LEU A 496 9.31 3.17 21.90
CA LEU A 496 8.50 2.72 20.80
C LEU A 496 7.62 3.86 20.26
N ARG A 497 6.92 4.60 21.14
CA ARG A 497 6.14 5.78 20.75
C ARG A 497 6.99 6.90 20.14
N ARG A 498 8.19 7.14 20.68
CA ARG A 498 9.17 8.09 20.12
C ARG A 498 9.65 7.69 18.72
N GLY A 499 9.90 6.40 18.51
CA GLY A 499 10.26 5.85 17.20
C GLY A 499 9.16 6.06 16.17
N VAL A 500 7.91 5.72 16.53
CA VAL A 500 6.72 5.91 15.68
C VAL A 500 6.54 7.38 15.31
N LEU A 501 6.66 8.29 16.29
CA LEU A 501 6.59 9.73 16.08
C LEU A 501 7.67 10.22 15.11
N SER A 502 8.92 9.81 15.30
CA SER A 502 10.03 10.22 14.43
C SER A 502 9.88 9.69 13.01
N GLU A 503 9.42 8.46 12.83
CA GLU A 503 9.21 7.90 11.51
C GLU A 503 8.04 8.58 10.79
N ARG A 504 6.97 8.93 11.51
CA ARG A 504 5.86 9.74 10.96
C ARG A 504 6.36 11.07 10.41
N LEU A 505 7.35 11.68 11.07
CA LEU A 505 8.03 12.91 10.63
C LEU A 505 9.20 12.67 9.65
N MET A 506 9.39 11.45 9.14
CA MET A 506 10.49 11.06 8.24
C MET A 506 11.91 11.36 8.77
N LYS A 507 12.08 11.43 10.10
CA LYS A 507 13.35 11.59 10.80
C LYS A 507 13.98 10.23 11.09
N ASN A 508 14.41 9.53 10.03
CA ASN A 508 14.86 8.13 10.08
C ASN A 508 15.96 7.86 11.13
N ARG A 509 16.93 8.76 11.32
CA ARG A 509 18.01 8.57 12.31
C ARG A 509 17.50 8.55 13.75
N LEU A 510 16.55 9.45 14.08
CA LEU A 510 15.92 9.47 15.40
C LEU A 510 15.02 8.26 15.61
N ALA A 511 14.28 7.86 14.57
CA ALA A 511 13.45 6.66 14.61
C ALA A 511 14.30 5.40 14.84
N GLU A 512 15.40 5.25 14.09
CA GLU A 512 16.36 4.15 14.26
C GLU A 512 16.87 4.08 15.70
N ARG A 513 17.38 5.20 16.23
CA ARG A 513 17.89 5.28 17.60
C ARG A 513 16.83 4.86 18.62
N ALA A 514 15.61 5.37 18.49
CA ALA A 514 14.52 5.00 19.38
C ALA A 514 14.20 3.50 19.31
N TYR A 515 14.07 2.94 18.11
CA TYR A 515 13.76 1.51 17.95
C TYR A 515 14.90 0.60 18.43
N ARG A 516 16.17 1.03 18.31
CA ARG A 516 17.31 0.31 18.91
C ARG A 516 17.16 0.18 20.42
N TYR A 517 16.82 1.26 21.13
CA TYR A 517 16.55 1.17 22.57
C TYR A 517 15.37 0.27 22.91
N VAL A 518 14.35 0.19 22.05
CA VAL A 518 13.24 -0.75 22.26
C VAL A 518 13.77 -2.18 22.25
N VAL A 519 14.50 -2.57 21.21
CA VAL A 519 14.98 -3.94 21.06
C VAL A 519 16.06 -4.31 22.09
N ASP A 520 16.81 -3.33 22.59
CA ASP A 520 17.76 -3.52 23.69
C ASP A 520 17.05 -3.79 25.03
N LYS A 521 15.80 -3.33 25.20
CA LYS A 521 15.01 -3.49 26.44
C LYS A 521 14.12 -4.73 26.46
N GLY A 522 13.77 -5.26 25.29
CA GLY A 522 12.88 -6.40 25.16
C GLY A 522 12.47 -6.64 23.71
N PHE A 523 11.79 -7.77 23.46
CA PHE A 523 11.38 -8.12 22.12
C PHE A 523 10.14 -7.32 21.68
N SER A 524 10.26 -6.61 20.56
CA SER A 524 9.12 -6.02 19.85
C SER A 524 9.23 -6.32 18.37
N LEU A 525 8.35 -7.19 17.88
CA LEU A 525 8.28 -7.54 16.46
C LEU A 525 8.07 -6.29 15.58
N TYR A 526 7.26 -5.33 16.07
CA TYR A 526 7.08 -4.04 15.42
C TYR A 526 8.40 -3.27 15.30
N ALA A 527 9.13 -3.08 16.40
CA ALA A 527 10.40 -2.35 16.38
C ALA A 527 11.43 -3.00 15.45
N TRP A 528 11.56 -4.33 15.48
CA TRP A 528 12.42 -5.08 14.57
C TRP A 528 12.04 -4.88 13.11
N TYR A 529 10.75 -5.01 12.76
CA TYR A 529 10.26 -4.75 11.40
C TYR A 529 10.55 -3.32 10.93
N ARG A 530 10.39 -2.31 11.80
CA ARG A 530 10.70 -0.91 11.44
C ARG A 530 12.20 -0.69 11.27
N LEU A 531 13.05 -1.27 12.13
CA LEU A 531 14.51 -1.24 11.98
C LEU A 531 14.96 -1.86 10.66
N MET A 532 14.46 -3.05 10.33
CA MET A 532 14.73 -3.70 9.05
C MET A 532 14.43 -2.78 7.86
N LYS A 533 13.29 -2.08 7.89
CA LYS A 533 12.90 -1.15 6.82
C LYS A 533 13.79 0.09 6.76
N ILE A 534 14.23 0.60 7.90
CA ILE A 534 15.16 1.73 7.96
C ILE A 534 16.52 1.30 7.41
N TYR A 535 17.07 0.16 7.84
CA TYR A 535 18.35 -0.37 7.36
C TYR A 535 18.34 -0.73 5.88
N ALA A 536 17.27 -1.36 5.40
CA ALA A 536 17.10 -1.65 3.98
C ALA A 536 17.00 -0.37 3.12
N LYS A 537 16.45 0.73 3.65
CA LYS A 537 16.47 2.05 2.98
C LYS A 537 17.83 2.72 3.07
N GLY A 538 18.55 2.55 4.18
CA GLY A 538 19.87 3.11 4.43
C GLY A 538 21.01 2.39 3.72
N GLY A 539 20.74 1.25 3.07
CA GLY A 539 21.75 0.47 2.36
C GLY A 539 22.69 -0.32 3.29
N ASN A 540 22.20 -0.74 4.47
CA ASN A 540 22.97 -1.56 5.40
C ASN A 540 22.45 -3.01 5.41
N PRO A 541 22.90 -3.87 4.46
CA PRO A 541 22.40 -5.24 4.34
C PRO A 541 22.78 -6.13 5.54
N LYS A 542 23.95 -5.89 6.16
CA LYS A 542 24.40 -6.64 7.33
C LYS A 542 23.43 -6.46 8.51
N ALA A 543 23.05 -5.21 8.80
CA ALA A 543 22.10 -4.92 9.86
C ALA A 543 20.71 -5.53 9.59
N VAL A 544 20.25 -5.55 8.33
CA VAL A 544 18.99 -6.20 7.95
C VAL A 544 19.03 -7.70 8.25
N LEU A 545 20.09 -8.40 7.83
CA LEU A 545 20.24 -9.85 8.09
C LEU A 545 20.27 -10.14 9.60
N VAL A 546 21.00 -9.34 10.38
CA VAL A 546 21.02 -9.47 11.85
C VAL A 546 19.62 -9.30 12.44
N CYS A 547 18.86 -8.27 12.04
CA CYS A 547 17.48 -8.12 12.50
C CYS A 547 16.62 -9.34 12.17
N ILE A 548 16.78 -9.93 10.97
CA ILE A 548 15.99 -11.10 10.56
C ILE A 548 16.37 -12.31 11.41
N MET A 549 17.66 -12.54 11.64
CA MET A 549 18.16 -13.62 12.47
C MET A 549 17.65 -13.50 13.92
N GLU A 550 17.63 -12.30 14.51
CA GLU A 550 17.10 -12.10 15.87
C GLU A 550 15.59 -12.34 15.94
N VAL A 551 14.82 -11.95 14.91
CA VAL A 551 13.39 -12.30 14.84
C VAL A 551 13.22 -13.81 14.74
N ILE A 552 13.93 -14.49 13.85
CA ILE A 552 13.84 -15.95 13.69
C ILE A 552 14.20 -16.67 15.01
N LYS A 553 15.29 -16.26 15.64
CA LYS A 553 15.75 -16.82 16.91
C LYS A 553 14.72 -16.66 18.03
N GLN A 554 14.04 -15.51 18.12
CA GLN A 554 12.95 -15.34 19.09
C GLN A 554 11.79 -16.30 18.81
N LEU A 555 11.41 -16.46 17.55
CA LEU A 555 10.33 -17.37 17.16
C LEU A 555 10.67 -18.82 17.50
N GLU A 556 11.91 -19.24 17.28
CA GLU A 556 12.42 -20.56 17.66
C GLU A 556 12.41 -20.75 19.19
N GLN A 557 12.79 -19.73 19.97
CA GLN A 557 12.73 -19.76 21.44
C GLN A 557 11.30 -19.91 21.97
N GLU A 558 10.34 -19.26 21.32
CA GLU A 558 8.90 -19.39 21.61
C GLU A 558 8.32 -20.72 21.08
N LYS A 559 9.16 -21.60 20.51
CA LYS A 559 8.80 -22.89 19.91
C LYS A 559 7.73 -22.75 18.84
N ILE A 560 7.73 -21.63 18.13
CA ILE A 560 6.83 -21.39 17.02
C ILE A 560 7.34 -22.21 15.84
N VAL A 561 6.59 -23.23 15.45
CA VAL A 561 6.85 -23.98 14.22
C VAL A 561 6.37 -23.14 13.05
N PHE A 562 7.29 -22.75 12.16
CA PHE A 562 6.96 -22.06 10.91
C PHE A 562 7.58 -22.80 9.72
N ASP A 563 6.76 -23.04 8.69
CA ASP A 563 7.21 -23.58 7.41
C ASP A 563 7.55 -22.43 6.46
N GLY A 564 8.80 -21.94 6.57
CA GLY A 564 9.29 -20.81 5.79
C GLY A 564 9.12 -19.44 6.46
N ILE A 565 9.61 -18.41 5.79
CA ILE A 565 9.71 -17.06 6.36
C ILE A 565 8.47 -16.22 6.02
N PRO A 566 7.96 -15.39 6.95
CA PRO A 566 6.88 -14.45 6.67
C PRO A 566 7.11 -13.59 5.42
N GLY A 567 6.09 -13.44 4.59
CA GLY A 567 6.21 -12.73 3.30
C GLY A 567 6.70 -11.29 3.42
N TRP A 568 6.47 -10.61 4.55
CA TRP A 568 6.99 -9.27 4.77
C TRP A 568 8.51 -9.22 4.99
N ILE A 569 9.13 -10.28 5.51
CA ILE A 569 10.60 -10.42 5.57
C ILE A 569 11.15 -10.65 4.16
N GLU A 570 10.49 -11.50 3.37
CA GLU A 570 10.84 -11.72 1.95
C GLU A 570 10.83 -10.40 1.17
N GLU A 571 9.79 -9.57 1.34
CA GLU A 571 9.69 -8.25 0.71
C GLU A 571 10.89 -7.34 1.07
N VAL A 572 11.33 -7.36 2.32
CA VAL A 572 12.51 -6.60 2.78
C VAL A 572 13.80 -7.15 2.16
N LEU A 573 13.98 -8.47 2.14
CA LEU A 573 15.13 -9.12 1.51
C LEU A 573 15.21 -8.82 0.01
N CYS A 574 14.09 -8.90 -0.71
CA CYS A 574 14.03 -8.57 -2.13
C CYS A 574 14.41 -7.10 -2.39
N LYS A 575 13.93 -6.19 -1.54
CA LYS A 575 14.30 -4.77 -1.62
C LYS A 575 15.78 -4.55 -1.34
N MET A 576 16.34 -5.24 -0.36
CA MET A 576 17.76 -5.20 -0.04
C MET A 576 18.60 -5.74 -1.21
N CYS A 577 18.20 -6.86 -1.81
CA CYS A 577 18.85 -7.48 -2.96
C CYS A 577 18.95 -6.52 -4.14
N ARG A 578 17.86 -5.79 -4.43
CA ARG A 578 17.87 -4.74 -5.45
C ARG A 578 18.91 -3.64 -5.18
N GLY A 579 19.13 -3.27 -3.92
CA GLY A 579 20.04 -2.18 -3.55
C GLY A 579 21.52 -2.57 -3.52
N CYS A 580 21.84 -3.72 -2.93
CA CYS A 580 23.23 -4.15 -2.66
C CYS A 580 23.73 -5.28 -3.59
N GLY A 581 22.82 -5.91 -4.34
CA GLY A 581 23.12 -7.03 -5.21
C GLY A 581 23.21 -8.38 -4.50
N TYR A 582 22.89 -9.44 -5.22
CA TYR A 582 22.84 -10.80 -4.68
C TYR A 582 24.17 -11.30 -4.12
N LYS A 583 25.28 -11.03 -4.81
CA LYS A 583 26.63 -11.49 -4.40
C LYS A 583 27.03 -10.95 -3.02
N GLN A 584 26.66 -9.70 -2.71
CA GLN A 584 26.94 -9.11 -1.40
C GLN A 584 26.12 -9.79 -0.30
N ILE A 585 24.86 -10.13 -0.57
CA ILE A 585 24.01 -10.85 0.40
C ILE A 585 24.61 -12.23 0.71
N VAL A 586 25.05 -12.97 -0.31
CA VAL A 586 25.68 -14.29 -0.13
C VAL A 586 27.00 -14.18 0.64
N SER A 587 27.82 -13.17 0.36
CA SER A 587 29.05 -12.94 1.13
C SER A 587 28.77 -12.67 2.61
N LEU A 588 27.75 -11.85 2.89
CA LEU A 588 27.36 -11.52 4.26
C LEU A 588 26.67 -12.68 4.96
N SER A 589 25.94 -13.53 4.23
CA SER A 589 25.29 -14.72 4.81
C SER A 589 26.32 -15.73 5.30
N LEU A 590 27.44 -15.87 4.58
CA LEU A 590 28.58 -16.67 5.02
C LEU A 590 29.27 -16.05 6.25
N GLU A 591 29.49 -14.73 6.26
CA GLU A 591 30.11 -14.02 7.39
C GLU A 591 29.29 -14.14 8.69
N LEU A 592 27.95 -14.11 8.58
CA LEU A 592 27.03 -14.15 9.72
C LEU A 592 26.65 -15.58 10.16
N CYS A 593 27.15 -16.61 9.47
CA CYS A 593 26.74 -18.01 9.66
C CYS A 593 25.21 -18.16 9.63
N VAL A 594 24.61 -17.76 8.49
CA VAL A 594 23.16 -17.88 8.22
C VAL A 594 22.72 -19.34 8.04
N ASP A 595 23.65 -20.26 7.80
CA ASP A 595 23.45 -21.72 7.78
C ASP A 595 22.79 -22.25 9.07
N ARG A 596 22.96 -21.55 10.20
CA ARG A 596 22.25 -21.84 11.45
C ARG A 596 20.74 -21.59 11.40
N PHE A 597 20.26 -20.88 10.36
CA PHE A 597 18.86 -20.50 10.16
C PHE A 597 18.37 -21.01 8.79
N PRO A 598 18.00 -22.30 8.69
CA PRO A 598 17.71 -22.95 7.39
C PRO A 598 16.60 -22.27 6.58
N ALA A 599 15.60 -21.70 7.25
CA ALA A 599 14.51 -20.98 6.59
C ALA A 599 15.01 -19.70 5.87
N LEU A 600 16.02 -19.03 6.44
CA LEU A 600 16.63 -17.83 5.87
C LEU A 600 17.56 -18.18 4.71
N GLU A 601 18.36 -19.22 4.87
CA GLU A 601 19.23 -19.73 3.81
C GLU A 601 18.41 -20.10 2.56
N LYS A 602 17.37 -20.92 2.72
CA LYS A 602 16.45 -21.29 1.63
C LYS A 602 15.80 -20.08 0.97
N MET A 603 15.48 -19.03 1.73
CA MET A 603 14.93 -17.80 1.19
C MET A 603 15.96 -17.00 0.38
N ILE A 604 17.21 -16.94 0.83
CA ILE A 604 18.31 -16.30 0.07
C ILE A 604 18.54 -17.04 -1.24
N GLU A 605 18.53 -18.37 -1.26
CA GLU A 605 18.63 -19.16 -2.49
C GLU A 605 17.48 -18.86 -3.46
N LYS A 606 16.25 -18.77 -2.94
CA LYS A 606 15.04 -18.43 -3.71
C LYS A 606 15.16 -17.08 -4.43
N LEU A 607 15.92 -16.11 -3.93
CA LEU A 607 16.10 -14.81 -4.61
C LEU A 607 16.64 -14.99 -6.04
N LYS A 608 17.57 -15.91 -6.22
CA LYS A 608 18.16 -16.22 -7.53
C LYS A 608 17.15 -16.88 -8.45
N TYR A 609 16.44 -17.89 -7.95
CA TYR A 609 15.41 -18.62 -8.68
C TYR A 609 14.31 -17.67 -9.21
N TRP A 610 13.83 -16.77 -8.37
CA TRP A 610 12.78 -15.81 -8.72
C TRP A 610 13.24 -14.63 -9.59
N LYS A 611 14.51 -14.62 -10.01
CA LYS A 611 15.11 -13.55 -10.83
C LYS A 611 14.83 -12.16 -10.24
N VAL A 612 14.98 -12.04 -8.92
CA VAL A 612 14.79 -10.79 -8.19
C VAL A 612 15.73 -9.71 -8.76
N ASP A 613 15.24 -8.48 -8.88
CA ASP A 613 16.06 -7.36 -9.34
C ASP A 613 17.29 -7.18 -8.43
N GLY A 614 18.48 -7.00 -9.02
CA GLY A 614 19.77 -7.06 -8.30
C GLY A 614 20.47 -8.43 -8.30
N VAL A 615 19.82 -9.47 -8.84
CA VAL A 615 20.47 -10.73 -9.22
C VAL A 615 20.99 -10.59 -10.67
N ASN A 616 22.29 -10.31 -10.80
CA ASN A 616 23.02 -10.28 -12.07
C ASN A 616 24.01 -11.44 -12.16
#